data_AF-A0A831NV10-F1
#
_entry.id   AF-A0A831NV10-F1
#
_cell.length_a   1.000
_cell.length_b   1.000
_cell.length_c   1.000
_cell.angle_alpha   90.00
_cell.angle_beta   90.00
_cell.angle_gamma   90.00
#
_symmetry.space_group_name_H-M   'P 1'
#
loop_
_entity.id
_entity.type
_entity.pdbx_description
1 polymer ?
#
loop_
_entity_poly.entity_id
_entity_poly.type
_entity_poly.pdbx_seq_one_letter_code
_entity_poly.pdbx_strand_id
1 'polypeptide(L)'
;FIFSGSLRDNLLYAVRADRSGDGRELPGREQLFQVIRDVGLEEDLLRFGFNSIIPRDRVLPLKQNFLHMRRIIRDELGEHFAGVVEFYDADTFLAYSSLRDNIIFGESPGGEYDIEALPDNPVFRDFLGRSGLEPELLRLGRTLAETTVELLKKIGDDEFFFRGSPMEADEFDRYKKLVADLDGRQPQKKEEKDALLLLALRFIPGHHTIVTMPPGLAEKILQARHHFLEQIVGIDLKTYCRAAEPPRGQNDPNALPRRAGDSGEGGNFIAYCPSEYLYKHSLRDNILFGATIRDTRDAEGLYEVTRQAFAREGLLDEILDIGLDFEVGSKGDRLSGGQKQKVAIARALLKDTPILIMDEATSSLDNTSQARIQKLLETRYRGNKTIIAVIHRLDLAPSYDRIFVLKAGSLVEQGTYDELMAHQGAFYELARKH
;
A
#
# COMPACT_ATOMS: atom_id res chain seq x y z
N PHE A 1 -10.68 25.40 -3.94
CA PHE A 1 -11.08 24.12 -3.33
C PHE A 1 -10.47 24.01 -1.93
N ILE A 2 -11.29 23.77 -0.92
CA ILE A 2 -10.79 23.41 0.42
C ILE A 2 -10.53 21.91 0.40
N PHE A 3 -9.24 21.56 0.42
CA PHE A 3 -8.73 20.21 0.59
C PHE A 3 -7.75 20.21 1.75
N SER A 4 -8.23 19.74 2.90
CA SER A 4 -7.48 19.66 4.15
C SER A 4 -8.04 18.53 5.00
N GLY A 5 -7.21 17.91 5.84
CA GLY A 5 -7.60 16.78 6.69
C GLY A 5 -7.81 15.49 5.89
N SER A 6 -8.67 14.62 6.42
CA SER A 6 -8.94 13.31 5.80
C SER A 6 -9.80 13.41 4.54
N LEU A 7 -9.77 12.39 3.71
CA LEU A 7 -10.68 12.25 2.58
C LEU A 7 -12.15 12.25 3.04
N ARG A 8 -12.44 11.63 4.18
CA ARG A 8 -13.75 11.66 4.86
C ARG A 8 -14.20 13.09 5.16
N ASP A 9 -13.33 13.92 5.73
CA ASP A 9 -13.65 15.32 6.03
C ASP A 9 -13.96 16.10 4.75
N ASN A 10 -13.23 15.80 3.69
CA ASN A 10 -13.44 16.43 2.39
C ASN A 10 -14.75 16.01 1.73
N LEU A 11 -15.16 14.75 1.83
CA LEU A 11 -16.44 14.29 1.30
C LEU A 11 -17.61 14.87 2.10
N LEU A 12 -17.49 14.92 3.43
CA LEU A 12 -18.55 15.38 4.34
C LEU A 12 -18.58 16.89 4.54
N TYR A 13 -17.60 17.64 4.01
CA TYR A 13 -17.46 19.09 4.18
C TYR A 13 -18.76 19.85 3.91
N ALA A 14 -19.39 19.59 2.76
CA ALA A 14 -20.58 20.29 2.33
C ALA A 14 -21.81 19.99 3.21
N VAL A 15 -21.94 18.73 3.68
CA VAL A 15 -23.01 18.31 4.57
C VAL A 15 -22.84 18.92 5.97
N ARG A 16 -21.60 18.97 6.48
CA ARG A 16 -21.30 19.56 7.80
C ARG A 16 -21.54 21.07 7.82
N ALA A 17 -21.26 21.78 6.73
CA ALA A 17 -21.50 23.23 6.63
C ALA A 17 -22.99 23.61 6.68
N ASP A 18 -23.87 22.71 6.21
CA ASP A 18 -25.33 22.91 6.14
C ASP A 18 -26.03 22.75 7.51
N ARG A 19 -25.37 22.12 8.48
CA ARG A 19 -25.88 21.90 9.85
C ARG A 19 -26.11 23.18 10.65
N SER A 20 -25.67 24.33 10.14
CA SER A 20 -25.98 25.63 10.73
C SER A 20 -27.44 26.06 10.52
N GLY A 21 -28.23 25.35 9.69
CA GLY A 21 -29.60 25.77 9.34
C GLY A 21 -30.71 24.71 9.37
N ASP A 22 -30.46 23.45 8.99
CA ASP A 22 -31.55 22.53 8.57
C ASP A 22 -31.53 21.12 9.23
N GLY A 23 -30.69 20.88 10.25
CA GLY A 23 -30.73 19.64 11.03
C GLY A 23 -30.43 18.32 10.28
N ARG A 24 -29.92 18.37 9.04
CA ARG A 24 -29.64 17.16 8.24
C ARG A 24 -28.63 16.23 8.92
N GLU A 25 -29.01 14.95 9.02
CA GLU A 25 -28.13 13.88 9.49
C GLU A 25 -26.95 13.67 8.52
N LEU A 26 -25.82 13.19 9.04
CA LEU A 26 -24.70 12.83 8.18
C LEU A 26 -25.10 11.60 7.34
N PRO A 27 -24.65 11.50 6.08
CA PRO A 27 -24.92 10.33 5.27
C PRO A 27 -24.40 9.08 5.99
N GLY A 28 -25.22 8.02 5.98
CA GLY A 28 -24.82 6.73 6.49
C GLY A 28 -23.67 6.13 5.67
N ARG A 29 -23.00 5.11 6.22
CA ARG A 29 -21.86 4.41 5.59
C ARG A 29 -22.19 3.91 4.19
N GLU A 30 -23.35 3.28 4.03
CA GLU A 30 -23.79 2.70 2.76
C GLU A 30 -24.01 3.77 1.67
N GLN A 31 -24.63 4.90 2.04
CA GLN A 31 -24.81 6.04 1.14
C GLN A 31 -23.46 6.63 0.71
N LEU A 32 -22.51 6.76 1.65
CA LEU A 32 -21.17 7.27 1.38
C LEU A 32 -20.44 6.36 0.37
N PHE A 33 -20.43 5.05 0.60
CA PHE A 33 -19.80 4.10 -0.31
C PHE A 33 -20.49 4.04 -1.67
N GLN A 34 -21.82 4.17 -1.72
CA GLN A 34 -22.53 4.22 -2.99
C GLN A 34 -22.10 5.43 -3.82
N VAL A 35 -22.02 6.62 -3.23
CA VAL A 35 -21.57 7.82 -3.97
C VAL A 35 -20.12 7.67 -4.42
N ILE A 36 -19.25 7.09 -3.59
CA ILE A 36 -17.84 6.81 -3.93
C ILE A 36 -17.74 5.89 -5.16
N ARG A 37 -18.58 4.85 -5.22
CA ARG A 37 -18.69 3.97 -6.39
C ARG A 37 -19.24 4.71 -7.60
N ASP A 38 -20.25 5.55 -7.42
CA ASP A 38 -20.89 6.29 -8.51
C ASP A 38 -19.94 7.30 -9.17
N VAL A 39 -18.98 7.87 -8.43
CA VAL A 39 -17.95 8.76 -9.00
C VAL A 39 -16.67 8.04 -9.42
N GLY A 40 -16.59 6.72 -9.23
CA GLY A 40 -15.42 5.91 -9.57
C GLY A 40 -14.20 6.16 -8.67
N LEU A 41 -14.42 6.52 -7.40
CA LEU A 41 -13.34 6.74 -6.41
C LEU A 41 -13.03 5.49 -5.57
N GLU A 42 -13.78 4.40 -5.76
CA GLU A 42 -13.63 3.16 -4.98
C GLU A 42 -12.22 2.54 -5.09
N GLU A 43 -11.67 2.44 -6.30
CA GLU A 43 -10.32 1.87 -6.51
C GLU A 43 -9.24 2.72 -5.86
N ASP A 44 -9.36 4.05 -5.97
CA ASP A 44 -8.47 5.01 -5.31
C ASP A 44 -8.51 4.81 -3.78
N LEU A 45 -9.71 4.62 -3.24
CA LEU A 45 -9.94 4.44 -1.81
C LEU A 45 -9.37 3.11 -1.29
N LEU A 46 -9.59 2.02 -2.02
CA LEU A 46 -8.97 0.72 -1.72
C LEU A 46 -7.45 0.84 -1.72
N ARG A 47 -6.89 1.53 -2.72
CA ARG A 47 -5.44 1.78 -2.78
C ARG A 47 -4.94 2.57 -1.59
N PHE A 48 -5.65 3.62 -1.15
CA PHE A 48 -5.28 4.35 0.06
C PHE A 48 -5.35 3.47 1.31
N GLY A 49 -6.41 2.69 1.47
CA GLY A 49 -6.59 1.78 2.59
C GLY A 49 -5.49 0.71 2.66
N PHE A 50 -5.23 0.01 1.56
CA PHE A 50 -4.16 -0.99 1.48
C PHE A 50 -2.76 -0.42 1.76
N ASN A 51 -2.49 0.84 1.38
CA ASN A 51 -1.20 1.49 1.64
C ASN A 51 -1.07 2.09 3.04
N SER A 52 -2.12 2.03 3.86
CA SER A 52 -2.11 2.65 5.18
C SER A 52 -1.37 1.79 6.19
N ILE A 53 -0.52 2.43 7.00
CA ILE A 53 0.01 1.88 8.25
C ILE A 53 -0.98 2.28 9.34
N ILE A 54 -1.58 1.28 10.00
CA ILE A 54 -2.69 1.49 10.91
C ILE A 54 -2.17 1.49 12.36
N PRO A 55 -2.46 2.55 13.15
CA PRO A 55 -2.12 2.59 14.57
C PRO A 55 -2.69 1.41 15.35
N ARG A 56 -1.95 0.93 16.36
CA ARG A 56 -2.27 -0.29 17.12
C ARG A 56 -3.69 -0.28 17.70
N ASP A 57 -4.11 0.83 18.29
CA ASP A 57 -5.44 1.02 18.87
C ASP A 57 -6.57 0.86 17.83
N ARG A 58 -6.33 1.28 16.58
CA ARG A 58 -7.28 1.13 15.47
C ARG A 58 -7.26 -0.26 14.84
N VAL A 59 -6.13 -0.98 14.93
CA VAL A 59 -6.02 -2.37 14.45
C VAL A 59 -6.78 -3.34 15.35
N LEU A 60 -6.72 -3.18 16.67
CA LEU A 60 -7.30 -4.14 17.62
C LEU A 60 -8.73 -4.61 17.28
N PRO A 61 -9.71 -3.72 17.00
CA PRO A 61 -11.07 -4.15 16.64
C PRO A 61 -11.18 -4.81 15.25
N LEU A 62 -10.21 -4.59 14.36
CA LEU A 62 -10.22 -5.08 12.97
C LEU A 62 -9.24 -6.25 12.73
N LYS A 63 -8.40 -6.58 13.73
CA LYS A 63 -7.29 -7.54 13.58
C LYS A 63 -7.77 -8.86 12.98
N GLN A 64 -8.90 -9.41 13.45
CA GLN A 64 -9.39 -10.69 12.96
C GLN A 64 -9.79 -10.64 11.48
N ASN A 65 -10.30 -9.52 11.00
CA ASN A 65 -10.71 -9.38 9.60
C ASN A 65 -9.48 -9.27 8.69
N PHE A 66 -8.43 -8.57 9.13
CA PHE A 66 -7.16 -8.55 8.40
C PHE A 66 -6.47 -9.92 8.37
N LEU A 67 -6.51 -10.66 9.48
CA LEU A 67 -6.02 -12.04 9.52
C LEU A 67 -6.88 -12.97 8.66
N HIS A 68 -8.18 -12.72 8.56
CA HIS A 68 -9.06 -13.44 7.64
C HIS A 68 -8.71 -13.16 6.18
N MET A 69 -8.53 -11.90 5.79
CA MET A 69 -8.03 -11.51 4.47
C MET A 69 -6.70 -12.19 4.13
N ARG A 70 -5.77 -12.25 5.08
CA ARG A 70 -4.49 -12.96 4.92
C ARG A 70 -4.68 -14.45 4.64
N ARG A 71 -5.57 -15.12 5.36
CA ARG A 71 -5.89 -16.54 5.11
C ARG A 71 -6.50 -16.75 3.73
N ILE A 72 -7.38 -15.85 3.27
CA ILE A 72 -7.91 -15.91 1.90
C ILE A 72 -6.77 -15.82 0.89
N ILE A 73 -5.85 -14.86 1.04
CA ILE A 73 -4.69 -14.73 0.14
C ILE A 73 -3.86 -16.01 0.14
N ARG A 74 -3.50 -16.52 1.31
CA ARG A 74 -2.60 -17.66 1.44
C ARG A 74 -3.25 -18.98 1.03
N ASP A 75 -4.44 -19.27 1.56
CA ASP A 75 -5.08 -20.59 1.50
C ASP A 75 -5.96 -20.75 0.25
N GLU A 76 -6.60 -19.68 -0.24
CA GLU A 76 -7.45 -19.72 -1.45
C GLU A 76 -6.71 -19.23 -2.69
N LEU A 77 -5.93 -18.15 -2.56
CA LEU A 77 -5.29 -17.49 -3.69
C LEU A 77 -3.79 -17.76 -3.82
N GLY A 78 -3.21 -18.61 -2.95
CA GLY A 78 -1.76 -18.80 -2.85
C GLY A 78 -1.08 -19.09 -4.19
N GLU A 79 -1.67 -19.95 -5.02
CA GLU A 79 -1.17 -20.28 -6.37
C GLU A 79 -1.11 -19.06 -7.30
N HIS A 80 -2.07 -18.13 -7.21
CA HIS A 80 -2.05 -16.90 -8.00
C HIS A 80 -0.92 -15.97 -7.54
N PHE A 81 -0.58 -16.00 -6.25
CA PHE A 81 0.44 -15.14 -5.65
C PHE A 81 1.85 -15.75 -5.65
N ALA A 82 2.02 -17.05 -5.92
CA ALA A 82 3.31 -17.75 -5.82
C ALA A 82 4.44 -17.14 -6.67
N GLY A 83 4.10 -16.48 -7.79
CA GLY A 83 5.08 -15.79 -8.65
C GLY A 83 5.41 -14.34 -8.23
N VAL A 84 4.74 -13.83 -7.20
CA VAL A 84 4.73 -12.40 -6.83
C VAL A 84 5.06 -12.19 -5.35
N VAL A 85 4.70 -13.14 -4.48
CA VAL A 85 4.94 -13.10 -3.04
C VAL A 85 5.59 -14.41 -2.59
N GLU A 86 6.69 -14.29 -1.87
CA GLU A 86 7.29 -15.37 -1.09
C GLU A 86 6.71 -15.28 0.33
N PHE A 87 5.70 -16.11 0.61
CA PHE A 87 5.03 -16.11 1.92
C PHE A 87 5.99 -16.46 3.05
N TYR A 88 5.81 -15.81 4.21
CA TYR A 88 6.62 -16.12 5.38
C TYR A 88 6.34 -17.53 5.90
N ASP A 89 7.40 -18.30 6.00
CA ASP A 89 7.41 -19.65 6.55
C ASP A 89 8.67 -19.83 7.42
N ALA A 90 8.44 -20.21 8.66
CA ALA A 90 9.46 -20.35 9.68
C ALA A 90 10.46 -21.47 9.38
N ASP A 91 9.99 -22.52 8.69
CA ASP A 91 10.75 -23.74 8.45
C ASP A 91 11.56 -23.66 7.14
N THR A 92 11.41 -22.59 6.36
CA THR A 92 12.08 -22.41 5.07
C THR A 92 12.90 -21.13 5.00
N PHE A 93 13.96 -21.19 4.18
CA PHE A 93 14.78 -20.02 3.89
C PHE A 93 14.08 -19.18 2.84
N LEU A 94 13.96 -17.88 3.10
CA LEU A 94 13.25 -16.91 2.28
C LEU A 94 14.24 -16.22 1.35
N ALA A 95 14.22 -16.58 0.06
CA ALA A 95 15.15 -16.05 -0.94
C ALA A 95 14.96 -14.55 -1.22
N TYR A 96 13.75 -14.03 -1.04
CA TYR A 96 13.39 -12.64 -1.28
C TYR A 96 13.33 -11.79 -0.01
N SER A 97 13.76 -12.36 1.13
CA SER A 97 13.96 -11.62 2.38
C SER A 97 15.44 -11.40 2.66
N SER A 98 15.75 -10.37 3.46
CA SER A 98 17.13 -10.09 3.86
C SER A 98 17.71 -11.22 4.70
N LEU A 99 19.04 -11.34 4.78
CA LEU A 99 19.66 -12.28 5.71
C LEU A 99 19.30 -11.93 7.16
N ARG A 100 19.13 -10.64 7.48
CA ARG A 100 18.57 -10.21 8.77
C ARG A 100 17.22 -10.85 9.03
N ASP A 101 16.27 -10.74 8.11
CA ASP A 101 14.92 -11.30 8.26
C ASP A 101 14.94 -12.83 8.34
N ASN A 102 15.83 -13.46 7.57
CA ASN A 102 16.01 -14.90 7.64
C ASN A 102 16.61 -15.37 8.97
N ILE A 103 17.47 -14.58 9.61
CA ILE A 103 18.08 -14.94 10.89
C ILE A 103 17.11 -14.72 12.04
N ILE A 104 16.48 -13.54 12.11
CA ILE A 104 15.68 -13.19 13.28
C ILE A 104 14.19 -13.53 13.15
N PHE A 105 13.67 -13.57 11.91
CA PHE A 105 12.30 -13.95 11.58
C PHE A 105 11.22 -13.23 12.41
N GLY A 106 11.31 -11.90 12.45
CA GLY A 106 10.37 -11.04 13.16
C GLY A 106 10.81 -9.58 13.15
N GLU A 107 10.06 -8.74 13.86
CA GLU A 107 10.36 -7.32 14.02
C GLU A 107 10.36 -6.90 15.48
N SER A 108 11.10 -5.84 15.81
CA SER A 108 11.06 -5.21 17.12
C SER A 108 10.39 -3.85 17.02
N PRO A 109 9.27 -3.60 17.71
CA PRO A 109 8.68 -2.27 17.78
C PRO A 109 9.67 -1.21 18.29
N GLY A 110 10.52 -1.57 19.25
CA GLY A 110 11.56 -0.70 19.83
C GLY A 110 12.80 -0.49 18.95
N GLY A 111 12.93 -1.24 17.85
CA GLY A 111 14.02 -1.11 16.88
C GLY A 111 15.33 -1.76 17.28
N GLU A 112 15.36 -2.51 18.40
CA GLU A 112 16.57 -3.18 18.92
C GLU A 112 17.19 -4.18 17.94
N TYR A 113 16.35 -4.73 17.06
CA TYR A 113 16.72 -5.67 16.00
C TYR A 113 16.47 -5.11 14.60
N ASP A 114 16.33 -3.79 14.46
CA ASP A 114 16.34 -3.14 13.14
C ASP A 114 17.73 -3.35 12.50
N ILE A 115 17.75 -3.46 11.17
CA ILE A 115 18.95 -3.92 10.44
C ILE A 115 20.19 -3.08 10.72
N GLU A 116 20.03 -1.77 10.91
CA GLU A 116 21.11 -0.83 11.22
C GLU A 116 21.64 -0.95 12.66
N ALA A 117 20.83 -1.47 13.58
CA ALA A 117 21.19 -1.61 14.99
C ALA A 117 21.95 -2.92 15.27
N LEU A 118 21.70 -3.96 14.46
CA LEU A 118 22.23 -5.30 14.68
C LEU A 118 23.77 -5.42 14.69
N PRO A 119 24.53 -4.72 13.81
CA PRO A 119 25.99 -4.83 13.82
C PRO A 119 26.64 -4.45 15.16
N ASP A 120 26.04 -3.48 15.87
CA ASP A 120 26.52 -3.00 17.17
C ASP A 120 25.80 -3.66 18.36
N ASN A 121 24.76 -4.46 18.13
CA ASN A 121 23.98 -5.10 19.18
C ASN A 121 24.79 -6.24 19.85
N PRO A 122 25.18 -6.11 21.14
CA PRO A 122 26.07 -7.08 21.79
C PRO A 122 25.43 -8.46 21.95
N VAL A 123 24.11 -8.54 22.16
CA VAL A 123 23.38 -9.80 22.30
C VAL A 123 23.36 -10.54 20.96
N PHE A 124 23.09 -9.82 19.88
CA PHE A 124 23.09 -10.39 18.54
C PHE A 124 24.49 -10.87 18.12
N ARG A 125 25.53 -10.09 18.45
CA ARG A 125 26.93 -10.44 18.15
C ARG A 125 27.38 -11.70 18.87
N ASP A 126 27.09 -11.83 20.17
CA ASP A 126 27.36 -13.05 20.93
C ASP A 126 26.62 -14.27 20.33
N PHE A 127 25.35 -14.10 19.93
CA PHE A 127 24.59 -15.12 19.23
C PHE A 127 25.25 -15.54 17.90
N LEU A 128 25.68 -14.60 17.05
CA LEU A 128 26.35 -14.91 15.79
C LEU A 128 27.68 -15.65 16.01
N GLY A 129 28.42 -15.29 17.06
CA GLY A 129 29.65 -15.96 17.45
C GLY A 129 29.42 -17.41 17.86
N ARG A 130 28.44 -17.65 18.74
CA ARG A 130 28.11 -19.01 19.24
C ARG A 130 27.51 -19.92 18.17
N SER A 131 26.70 -19.36 17.27
CA SER A 131 26.13 -20.11 16.13
C SER A 131 27.13 -20.37 15.00
N GLY A 132 28.31 -19.73 15.04
CA GLY A 132 29.31 -19.82 13.97
C GLY A 132 28.90 -19.10 12.69
N LEU A 133 27.87 -18.24 12.73
CA LEU A 133 27.43 -17.43 11.60
C LEU A 133 28.31 -16.19 11.38
N GLU A 134 28.90 -15.62 12.44
CA GLU A 134 29.66 -14.37 12.31
C GLU A 134 30.78 -14.45 11.24
N PRO A 135 31.66 -15.47 11.21
CA PRO A 135 32.72 -15.54 10.21
C PRO A 135 32.18 -15.69 8.78
N GLU A 136 31.07 -16.41 8.62
CA GLU A 136 30.41 -16.63 7.32
C GLU A 136 29.82 -15.33 6.78
N LEU A 137 29.12 -14.57 7.62
CA LEU A 137 28.50 -13.29 7.27
C LEU A 137 29.56 -12.22 7.01
N LEU A 138 30.63 -12.14 7.82
CA LEU A 138 31.73 -11.21 7.56
C LEU A 138 32.44 -11.52 6.25
N ARG A 139 32.62 -12.80 5.92
CA ARG A 139 33.18 -13.22 4.62
C ARG A 139 32.27 -12.82 3.47
N LEU A 140 30.96 -13.08 3.57
CA LEU A 140 29.99 -12.67 2.56
C LEU A 140 29.98 -11.15 2.38
N GLY A 141 29.92 -10.38 3.47
CA GLY A 141 29.96 -8.93 3.45
C GLY A 141 31.22 -8.38 2.77
N ARG A 142 32.37 -9.00 3.03
CA ARG A 142 33.62 -8.68 2.35
C ARG A 142 33.54 -8.95 0.85
N THR A 143 33.07 -10.12 0.45
CA THR A 143 32.89 -10.46 -0.97
C THR A 143 31.94 -9.47 -1.66
N LEU A 144 30.81 -9.14 -1.05
CA LEU A 144 29.87 -8.13 -1.55
C LEU A 144 30.55 -6.78 -1.75
N ALA A 145 31.31 -6.30 -0.76
CA ALA A 145 32.02 -5.03 -0.84
C ALA A 145 33.09 -5.03 -1.95
N GLU A 146 33.94 -6.06 -2.00
CA GLU A 146 35.00 -6.21 -3.00
C GLU A 146 34.43 -6.27 -4.42
N THR A 147 33.41 -7.11 -4.66
CA THR A 147 32.79 -7.27 -5.98
C THR A 147 32.07 -6.00 -6.42
N THR A 148 31.33 -5.34 -5.52
CA THR A 148 30.64 -4.07 -5.83
C THR A 148 31.63 -2.96 -6.21
N VAL A 149 32.69 -2.80 -5.42
CA VAL A 149 33.74 -1.80 -5.68
C VAL A 149 34.48 -2.09 -6.98
N GLU A 150 34.76 -3.36 -7.30
CA GLU A 150 35.42 -3.72 -8.56
C GLU A 150 34.52 -3.47 -9.78
N LEU A 151 33.24 -3.80 -9.69
CA LEU A 151 32.29 -3.64 -10.78
C LEU A 151 32.08 -2.16 -11.14
N LEU A 152 31.89 -1.31 -10.14
CA LEU A 152 31.61 0.12 -10.35
C LEU A 152 32.85 0.91 -10.78
N LYS A 153 34.07 0.49 -10.41
CA LYS A 153 35.32 1.04 -10.98
C LYS A 153 35.36 0.98 -12.51
N LYS A 154 34.69 0.00 -13.13
CA LYS A 154 34.71 -0.23 -14.58
C LYS A 154 33.64 0.56 -15.34
N ILE A 155 32.56 0.98 -14.67
CA ILE A 155 31.32 1.42 -15.32
C ILE A 155 30.93 2.87 -14.94
N GLY A 156 31.44 3.41 -13.82
CA GLY A 156 31.08 4.74 -13.31
C GLY A 156 29.91 4.69 -12.31
N ASP A 157 29.54 5.84 -11.75
CA ASP A 157 28.51 5.99 -10.70
C ASP A 157 27.08 5.99 -11.29
N ASP A 158 26.72 4.94 -12.03
CA ASP A 158 25.35 4.78 -12.53
C ASP A 158 24.49 4.00 -11.50
N GLU A 159 23.43 4.66 -11.03
CA GLU A 159 22.44 4.19 -10.05
C GLU A 159 21.80 2.84 -10.45
N PHE A 160 21.76 2.52 -11.76
CA PHE A 160 21.26 1.24 -12.24
C PHE A 160 22.08 0.04 -11.74
N PHE A 161 23.39 0.19 -11.57
CA PHE A 161 24.27 -0.92 -11.19
C PHE A 161 24.23 -1.23 -9.69
N PHE A 162 23.82 -0.27 -8.86
CA PHE A 162 23.61 -0.50 -7.43
C PHE A 162 22.40 -1.39 -7.15
N ARG A 163 21.41 -1.47 -8.06
CA ARG A 163 20.20 -2.30 -7.87
C ARG A 163 20.51 -3.79 -7.61
N GLY A 164 21.65 -4.28 -8.11
CA GLY A 164 22.08 -5.66 -7.90
C GLY A 164 22.89 -5.91 -6.63
N SER A 165 23.13 -4.88 -5.80
CA SER A 165 23.96 -4.93 -4.60
C SER A 165 23.20 -4.41 -3.37
N PRO A 166 23.46 -4.95 -2.17
CA PRO A 166 22.95 -4.38 -0.91
C PRO A 166 23.68 -3.08 -0.48
N MET A 167 24.67 -2.62 -1.25
CA MET A 167 25.40 -1.39 -0.96
C MET A 167 24.61 -0.19 -1.48
N GLU A 168 24.38 0.80 -0.63
CA GLU A 168 23.73 2.04 -1.05
C GLU A 168 24.73 2.94 -1.79
N ALA A 169 24.22 3.77 -2.71
CA ALA A 169 25.07 4.60 -3.56
C ALA A 169 25.92 5.62 -2.76
N ASP A 170 25.37 6.18 -1.69
CA ASP A 170 26.05 7.13 -0.80
C ASP A 170 27.09 6.47 0.13
N GLU A 171 27.07 5.15 0.27
CA GLU A 171 28.04 4.37 1.04
C GLU A 171 29.26 3.95 0.21
N PHE A 172 29.24 4.14 -1.11
CA PHE A 172 30.25 3.60 -2.02
C PHE A 172 31.67 4.01 -1.67
N ASP A 173 31.93 5.31 -1.45
CA ASP A 173 33.27 5.81 -1.12
C ASP A 173 33.80 5.24 0.21
N ARG A 174 32.90 5.02 1.18
CA ARG A 174 33.23 4.39 2.45
C ARG A 174 33.68 2.95 2.24
N TYR A 175 32.93 2.16 1.47
CA TYR A 175 33.32 0.76 1.19
C TYR A 175 34.55 0.66 0.28
N LYS A 176 34.71 1.57 -0.68
CA LYS A 176 35.92 1.66 -1.52
C LYS A 176 37.16 1.88 -0.69
N LYS A 177 37.10 2.78 0.30
CA LYS A 177 38.20 2.99 1.25
C LYS A 177 38.40 1.77 2.14
N LEU A 178 37.34 1.18 2.68
CA LEU A 178 37.42 -0.02 3.53
C LEU A 178 38.09 -1.19 2.80
N VAL A 179 37.70 -1.46 1.55
CA VAL A 179 38.29 -2.52 0.72
C VAL A 179 39.78 -2.26 0.47
N ALA A 180 40.16 -1.00 0.20
CA ALA A 180 41.57 -0.62 0.03
C ALA A 180 42.38 -0.77 1.33
N ASP A 181 41.82 -0.36 2.47
CA ASP A 181 42.45 -0.46 3.80
C ASP A 181 42.56 -1.91 4.29
N LEU A 182 41.68 -2.79 3.83
CA LEU A 182 41.73 -4.21 4.10
C LEU A 182 42.80 -4.92 3.26
N ASP A 183 43.13 -4.49 2.05
CA ASP A 183 44.26 -5.02 1.23
C ASP A 183 44.53 -6.54 1.41
N GLY A 184 43.49 -7.38 1.30
CA GLY A 184 43.61 -8.82 1.52
C GLY A 184 43.51 -9.33 2.97
N ARG A 185 43.86 -8.54 3.99
CA ARG A 185 43.78 -8.93 5.42
C ARG A 185 42.35 -9.09 5.94
N GLN A 186 42.22 -9.83 7.03
CA GLN A 186 40.96 -9.98 7.76
C GLN A 186 40.58 -8.67 8.50
N PRO A 187 39.28 -8.37 8.64
CA PRO A 187 38.82 -7.23 9.42
C PRO A 187 39.14 -7.46 10.90
N GLN A 188 39.82 -6.49 11.52
CA GLN A 188 40.21 -6.58 12.92
C GLN A 188 39.50 -5.56 13.78
N LYS A 189 39.31 -4.34 13.25
CA LYS A 189 38.63 -3.27 13.97
C LYS A 189 37.13 -3.52 14.00
N LYS A 190 36.48 -3.03 15.06
CA LYS A 190 35.05 -3.16 15.24
C LYS A 190 34.30 -2.51 14.07
N GLU A 191 34.69 -1.32 13.66
CA GLU A 191 34.05 -0.56 12.60
C GLU A 191 34.13 -1.26 11.23
N GLU A 192 35.22 -1.98 10.98
CA GLU A 192 35.41 -2.79 9.77
C GLU A 192 34.43 -3.97 9.78
N LYS A 193 34.34 -4.68 10.90
CA LYS A 193 33.43 -5.82 11.06
C LYS A 193 31.97 -5.40 10.98
N ASP A 194 31.62 -4.29 11.64
CA ASP A 194 30.24 -3.80 11.69
C ASP A 194 29.76 -3.38 10.29
N ALA A 195 30.61 -2.70 9.51
CA ALA A 195 30.30 -2.35 8.12
C ALA A 195 30.08 -3.59 7.24
N LEU A 196 30.99 -4.57 7.29
CA LEU A 196 30.86 -5.79 6.50
C LEU A 196 29.65 -6.63 6.93
N LEU A 197 29.38 -6.71 8.23
CA LEU A 197 28.23 -7.42 8.76
C LEU A 197 26.92 -6.76 8.32
N LEU A 198 26.83 -5.43 8.38
CA LEU A 198 25.67 -4.68 7.90
C LEU A 198 25.35 -5.00 6.44
N LEU A 199 26.38 -4.96 5.58
CA LEU A 199 26.23 -5.26 4.16
C LEU A 199 25.74 -6.70 3.93
N ALA A 200 26.25 -7.66 4.70
CA ALA A 200 25.79 -9.04 4.64
C ALA A 200 24.35 -9.21 5.13
N LEU A 201 23.96 -8.52 6.21
CA LEU A 201 22.60 -8.58 6.76
C LEU A 201 21.56 -8.00 5.80
N ARG A 202 21.92 -6.96 5.03
CA ARG A 202 21.10 -6.37 3.96
C ARG A 202 21.00 -7.24 2.70
N PHE A 203 21.81 -8.28 2.57
CA PHE A 203 21.80 -9.14 1.38
C PHE A 203 20.46 -9.88 1.22
N ILE A 204 19.83 -9.76 0.06
CA ILE A 204 18.59 -10.44 -0.35
C ILE A 204 18.94 -11.29 -1.57
N PRO A 205 19.08 -12.62 -1.44
CA PRO A 205 19.58 -13.47 -2.54
C PRO A 205 18.78 -13.39 -3.85
N GLY A 206 17.46 -13.22 -3.77
CA GLY A 206 16.57 -13.12 -4.92
C GLY A 206 16.61 -11.76 -5.65
N HIS A 207 17.21 -10.74 -5.02
CA HIS A 207 17.33 -9.38 -5.58
C HIS A 207 18.78 -9.02 -5.92
N HIS A 208 19.71 -9.30 -5.01
CA HIS A 208 21.11 -8.95 -5.16
C HIS A 208 21.87 -10.03 -5.91
N THR A 209 22.09 -9.80 -7.20
CA THR A 209 22.68 -10.78 -8.13
C THR A 209 24.20 -10.66 -8.25
N ILE A 210 24.82 -9.65 -7.63
CA ILE A 210 26.26 -9.39 -7.75
C ILE A 210 27.13 -10.49 -7.12
N VAL A 211 26.61 -11.18 -6.11
CA VAL A 211 27.25 -12.29 -5.42
C VAL A 211 26.22 -13.40 -5.24
N THR A 212 26.64 -14.65 -5.39
CA THR A 212 25.80 -15.81 -5.12
C THR A 212 25.85 -16.19 -3.65
N MET A 213 24.73 -16.71 -3.13
CA MET A 213 24.66 -17.17 -1.75
C MET A 213 25.67 -18.32 -1.51
N PRO A 214 26.54 -18.22 -0.49
CA PRO A 214 27.49 -19.29 -0.17
C PRO A 214 26.80 -20.63 0.11
N PRO A 215 27.33 -21.77 -0.39
CA PRO A 215 26.77 -23.08 -0.12
C PRO A 215 26.71 -23.39 1.38
N GLY A 216 25.59 -23.95 1.85
CA GLY A 216 25.41 -24.34 3.25
C GLY A 216 25.06 -23.19 4.20
N LEU A 217 25.14 -21.92 3.76
CA LEU A 217 24.83 -20.78 4.63
C LEU A 217 23.32 -20.66 4.91
N ALA A 218 22.47 -20.98 3.94
CA ALA A 218 21.02 -20.95 4.12
C ALA A 218 20.57 -21.95 5.21
N GLU A 219 21.10 -23.17 5.19
CA GLU A 219 20.81 -24.21 6.19
C GLU A 219 21.31 -23.81 7.58
N LYS A 220 22.52 -23.22 7.66
CA LYS A 220 23.04 -22.69 8.94
C LYS A 220 22.18 -21.56 9.48
N ILE A 221 21.72 -20.64 8.62
CA ILE A 221 20.82 -19.55 9.02
C ILE A 221 19.51 -20.11 9.55
N LEU A 222 18.91 -21.10 8.89
CA LEU A 222 17.68 -21.73 9.37
C LEU A 222 17.85 -22.40 10.74
N GLN A 223 18.96 -23.10 10.96
CA GLN A 223 19.26 -23.69 12.28
C GLN A 223 19.44 -22.60 13.34
N ALA A 224 20.14 -21.52 13.01
CA ALA A 224 20.37 -20.41 13.92
C ALA A 224 19.09 -19.63 14.23
N ARG A 225 18.16 -19.48 13.28
CA ARG A 225 16.85 -18.82 13.45
C ARG A 225 16.06 -19.42 14.62
N HIS A 226 15.94 -20.74 14.64
CA HIS A 226 15.23 -21.45 15.70
C HIS A 226 15.87 -21.16 17.06
N HIS A 227 17.20 -21.22 17.13
CA HIS A 227 17.94 -20.89 18.35
C HIS A 227 17.77 -19.43 18.77
N PHE A 228 17.79 -18.49 17.83
CA PHE A 228 17.58 -17.07 18.11
C PHE A 228 16.22 -16.84 18.76
N LEU A 229 15.15 -17.35 18.13
CA LEU A 229 13.80 -17.17 18.64
C LEU A 229 13.62 -17.81 20.01
N GLU A 230 14.06 -19.04 20.21
CA GLU A 230 13.85 -19.74 21.48
C GLU A 230 14.73 -19.21 22.61
N GLN A 231 16.02 -18.96 22.35
CA GLN A 231 17.01 -18.71 23.41
C GLN A 231 17.34 -17.23 23.61
N ILE A 232 17.17 -16.39 22.58
CA ILE A 232 17.43 -14.95 22.67
C ILE A 232 16.12 -14.20 22.90
N VAL A 233 15.07 -14.52 22.13
CA VAL A 233 13.78 -13.84 22.24
C VAL A 233 12.85 -14.51 23.27
N GLY A 234 12.98 -15.83 23.48
CA GLY A 234 12.09 -16.58 24.37
C GLY A 234 10.78 -17.03 23.71
N ILE A 235 10.76 -17.13 22.38
CA ILE A 235 9.60 -17.53 21.58
C ILE A 235 9.82 -18.94 21.00
N ASP A 236 8.99 -19.90 21.42
CA ASP A 236 8.79 -21.13 20.66
C ASP A 236 7.75 -20.89 19.56
N LEU A 237 8.19 -20.85 18.30
CA LEU A 237 7.32 -20.55 17.16
C LEU A 237 6.12 -21.49 17.03
N LYS A 238 6.30 -22.78 17.34
CA LYS A 238 5.20 -23.75 17.21
C LYS A 238 4.06 -23.41 18.16
N THR A 239 4.38 -23.11 19.41
CA THR A 239 3.38 -22.69 20.41
C THR A 239 2.88 -21.28 20.11
N TYR A 240 3.77 -20.35 19.76
CA TYR A 240 3.44 -18.94 19.54
C TYR A 240 2.51 -18.75 18.34
N CYS A 241 2.80 -19.36 17.19
CA CYS A 241 1.91 -19.29 16.03
C CYS A 241 0.59 -20.09 16.23
N ARG A 242 0.57 -21.18 17.01
CA ARG A 242 -0.65 -22.01 17.25
C ARG A 242 -1.58 -21.51 18.32
N ALA A 243 -1.07 -20.91 19.40
CA ALA A 243 -1.88 -20.18 20.37
C ALA A 243 -2.72 -19.08 19.70
N ALA A 244 -2.41 -18.84 18.43
CA ALA A 244 -2.81 -17.72 17.66
C ALA A 244 -3.71 -18.02 16.45
N GLU A 245 -4.16 -19.27 16.29
CA GLU A 245 -5.25 -19.66 15.39
C GLU A 245 -6.53 -19.98 16.18
N PRO A 246 -7.74 -19.51 15.77
CA PRO A 246 -8.97 -20.02 16.33
C PRO A 246 -9.14 -21.51 15.94
N PRO A 247 -9.68 -22.36 16.82
CA PRO A 247 -9.82 -23.79 16.54
C PRO A 247 -10.66 -24.04 15.28
N ARG A 248 -10.18 -24.96 14.42
CA ARG A 248 -10.90 -25.37 13.20
C ARG A 248 -12.31 -25.85 13.56
N GLY A 249 -13.33 -25.21 12.98
CA GLY A 249 -14.74 -25.61 13.12
C GLY A 249 -15.64 -24.67 13.91
N GLN A 250 -15.14 -23.54 14.42
CA GLN A 250 -15.96 -22.46 15.00
C GLN A 250 -15.86 -21.21 14.13
N ASN A 251 -16.78 -21.09 13.16
CA ASN A 251 -17.04 -19.85 12.42
C ASN A 251 -17.92 -18.91 13.27
N ASP A 252 -17.44 -18.52 14.46
CA ASP A 252 -18.02 -17.37 15.15
C ASP A 252 -17.06 -16.19 14.96
N PRO A 253 -17.36 -15.25 14.04
CA PRO A 253 -16.55 -14.06 13.82
C PRO A 253 -16.44 -13.16 15.06
N ASN A 254 -17.25 -13.38 16.10
CA ASN A 254 -17.20 -12.65 17.38
C ASN A 254 -16.65 -13.47 18.56
N ALA A 255 -16.28 -14.74 18.36
CA ALA A 255 -15.66 -15.53 19.43
C ALA A 255 -14.21 -15.10 19.62
N LEU A 256 -13.98 -14.22 20.60
CA LEU A 256 -12.64 -13.88 21.07
C LEU A 256 -11.94 -15.14 21.60
N PRO A 257 -10.86 -15.64 20.97
CA PRO A 257 -9.98 -16.56 21.64
C PRO A 257 -9.29 -15.76 22.75
N ARG A 258 -9.62 -16.02 24.02
CA ARG A 258 -8.85 -15.47 25.15
C ARG A 258 -7.41 -15.99 25.02
N ARG A 259 -6.44 -15.10 24.82
CA ARG A 259 -5.01 -15.45 24.76
C ARG A 259 -4.24 -14.94 25.97
N ALA A 260 -3.38 -15.82 26.49
CA ALA A 260 -2.12 -15.44 27.12
C ALA A 260 -1.27 -14.74 26.05
N GLY A 261 -1.00 -13.44 26.21
CA GLY A 261 -0.32 -12.60 25.22
C GLY A 261 -1.00 -11.25 24.95
N ASP A 262 -2.28 -11.11 25.33
CA ASP A 262 -2.93 -9.79 25.46
C ASP A 262 -2.71 -9.18 26.86
N SER A 263 -1.86 -9.81 27.67
CA SER A 263 -1.19 -9.15 28.79
C SER A 263 -0.26 -8.11 28.21
N GLY A 264 -0.72 -6.85 28.20
CA GLY A 264 0.16 -5.71 28.11
C GLY A 264 1.26 -5.83 29.16
N GLU A 265 2.45 -6.22 28.72
CA GLU A 265 3.75 -5.96 29.35
C GLU A 265 4.85 -6.40 28.36
N GLY A 266 5.45 -5.44 27.64
CA GLY A 266 6.87 -5.51 27.26
C GLY A 266 7.37 -6.61 26.31
N GLY A 267 6.57 -7.14 25.38
CA GLY A 267 7.14 -7.93 24.27
C GLY A 267 7.86 -7.03 23.27
N ASN A 268 9.18 -6.85 23.38
CA ASN A 268 10.00 -6.07 22.43
C ASN A 268 10.13 -6.71 21.03
N PHE A 269 9.40 -7.78 20.73
CA PHE A 269 9.53 -8.56 19.49
C PHE A 269 8.21 -9.17 19.04
N ILE A 270 7.96 -9.13 17.73
CA ILE A 270 6.83 -9.75 17.03
C ILE A 270 7.40 -10.71 15.99
N ALA A 271 7.27 -12.01 16.22
CA ALA A 271 7.69 -13.01 15.25
C ALA A 271 6.79 -12.99 14.00
N TYR A 272 7.33 -13.38 12.84
CA TYR A 272 6.54 -13.52 11.62
C TYR A 272 5.64 -14.75 11.67
N CYS A 273 4.59 -14.69 12.51
CA CYS A 273 3.53 -15.68 12.58
C CYS A 273 2.27 -15.21 11.84
N PRO A 274 1.58 -16.09 11.08
CA PRO A 274 0.36 -15.75 10.35
C PRO A 274 -0.79 -15.20 11.20
N SER A 275 -0.69 -15.33 12.51
CA SER A 275 -1.64 -14.88 13.51
C SER A 275 -1.36 -13.51 14.12
N GLU A 276 -0.20 -12.93 13.81
CA GLU A 276 0.22 -11.63 14.33
C GLU A 276 0.06 -10.52 13.30
N TYR A 277 -0.14 -9.31 13.81
CA TYR A 277 -0.22 -8.10 13.00
C TYR A 277 1.09 -7.32 13.13
N LEU A 278 1.65 -6.92 12.00
CA LEU A 278 2.91 -6.22 11.88
C LEU A 278 2.64 -4.71 11.83
N TYR A 279 2.82 -4.01 12.95
CA TYR A 279 2.34 -2.63 13.11
C TYR A 279 3.14 -1.58 12.36
N LYS A 280 4.38 -1.89 11.96
CA LYS A 280 5.22 -1.01 11.12
C LYS A 280 4.91 -1.15 9.63
N HIS A 281 4.10 -2.13 9.26
CA HIS A 281 3.83 -2.49 7.88
C HIS A 281 2.49 -1.96 7.39
N SER A 282 2.37 -1.80 6.07
CA SER A 282 1.09 -1.41 5.46
C SER A 282 0.04 -2.51 5.65
N LEU A 283 -1.24 -2.16 5.48
CA LEU A 283 -2.31 -3.16 5.47
C LEU A 283 -2.09 -4.19 4.36
N ARG A 284 -1.60 -3.78 3.18
CA ARG A 284 -1.24 -4.68 2.08
C ARG A 284 -0.22 -5.71 2.53
N ASP A 285 0.88 -5.28 3.13
CA ASP A 285 1.95 -6.18 3.55
C ASP A 285 1.49 -7.11 4.68
N ASN A 286 0.61 -6.62 5.55
CA ASN A 286 -0.05 -7.46 6.55
C ASN A 286 -0.96 -8.51 5.93
N ILE A 287 -1.67 -8.21 4.86
CA ILE A 287 -2.56 -9.16 4.18
C ILE A 287 -1.77 -10.16 3.34
N LEU A 288 -0.76 -9.70 2.60
CA LEU A 288 0.11 -10.57 1.80
C LEU A 288 1.00 -11.44 2.67
N PHE A 289 1.52 -10.89 3.77
CA PHE A 289 2.33 -11.57 4.78
C PHE A 289 3.48 -12.40 4.19
N GLY A 290 4.34 -11.72 3.44
CA GLY A 290 5.49 -12.30 2.77
C GLY A 290 6.36 -11.24 2.12
N ALA A 291 7.51 -11.68 1.60
CA ALA A 291 8.39 -10.82 0.81
C ALA A 291 7.87 -10.69 -0.62
N THR A 292 7.98 -9.48 -1.18
CA THR A 292 7.56 -9.21 -2.56
C THR A 292 8.66 -9.64 -3.54
N ILE A 293 8.35 -10.59 -4.43
CA ILE A 293 9.24 -11.07 -5.50
C ILE A 293 9.28 -10.04 -6.64
N ARG A 294 8.09 -9.56 -7.03
CA ARG A 294 7.87 -8.56 -8.09
C ARG A 294 6.69 -7.69 -7.68
N ASP A 295 6.62 -6.47 -8.19
CA ASP A 295 5.54 -5.57 -7.81
C ASP A 295 4.16 -6.18 -8.13
N THR A 296 3.32 -6.31 -7.11
CA THR A 296 1.94 -6.82 -7.26
C THR A 296 1.10 -6.01 -8.24
N ARG A 297 1.46 -4.74 -8.49
CA ARG A 297 0.81 -3.88 -9.50
C ARG A 297 1.06 -4.34 -10.93
N ASP A 298 2.16 -5.05 -11.15
CA ASP A 298 2.53 -5.57 -12.47
C ASP A 298 1.88 -6.94 -12.75
N ALA A 299 1.20 -7.51 -11.75
CA ALA A 299 0.54 -8.80 -11.84
C ALA A 299 -0.94 -8.63 -12.27
N GLU A 300 -1.17 -8.78 -13.56
CA GLU A 300 -2.49 -8.69 -14.17
C GLU A 300 -3.47 -9.69 -13.52
N GLY A 301 -4.67 -9.22 -13.18
CA GLY A 301 -5.75 -10.05 -12.62
C GLY A 301 -5.72 -10.28 -11.10
N LEU A 302 -4.58 -10.09 -10.42
CA LEU A 302 -4.51 -10.29 -8.96
C LEU A 302 -5.44 -9.36 -8.18
N TYR A 303 -5.52 -8.09 -8.61
CA TYR A 303 -6.41 -7.12 -8.00
C TYR A 303 -7.87 -7.57 -8.06
N GLU A 304 -8.34 -8.00 -9.24
CA GLU A 304 -9.74 -8.40 -9.43
C GLU A 304 -10.09 -9.68 -8.66
N VAL A 305 -9.22 -10.69 -8.71
CA VAL A 305 -9.45 -11.95 -7.96
C VAL A 305 -9.48 -11.69 -6.45
N THR A 306 -8.55 -10.86 -5.95
CA THR A 306 -8.51 -10.45 -4.54
C THR A 306 -9.76 -9.66 -4.15
N ARG A 307 -10.15 -8.67 -4.97
CA ARG A 307 -11.33 -7.84 -4.74
C ARG A 307 -12.60 -8.69 -4.69
N GLN A 308 -12.75 -9.65 -5.60
CA GLN A 308 -13.88 -10.57 -5.61
C GLN A 308 -13.90 -11.45 -4.37
N ALA A 309 -12.75 -12.02 -3.98
CA ALA A 309 -12.67 -12.85 -2.79
C ALA A 309 -13.06 -12.07 -1.52
N PHE A 310 -12.52 -10.87 -1.33
CA PHE A 310 -12.86 -10.01 -0.19
C PHE A 310 -14.29 -9.50 -0.23
N ALA A 311 -14.86 -9.24 -1.42
CA ALA A 311 -16.25 -8.83 -1.56
C ALA A 311 -17.21 -9.93 -1.10
N ARG A 312 -16.95 -11.20 -1.48
CA ARG A 312 -17.76 -12.35 -1.07
C ARG A 312 -17.84 -12.51 0.45
N GLU A 313 -16.75 -12.15 1.14
CA GLU A 313 -16.61 -12.25 2.59
C GLU A 313 -17.02 -10.95 3.32
N GLY A 314 -17.46 -9.90 2.61
CA GLY A 314 -17.87 -8.63 3.22
C GLY A 314 -16.73 -7.79 3.80
N LEU A 315 -15.49 -8.03 3.37
CA LEU A 315 -14.28 -7.46 3.95
C LEU A 315 -13.85 -6.12 3.30
N LEU A 316 -14.34 -5.81 2.11
CA LEU A 316 -13.92 -4.60 1.37
C LEU A 316 -14.27 -3.31 2.10
N ASP A 317 -15.43 -3.26 2.76
CA ASP A 317 -15.93 -2.07 3.44
C ASP A 317 -14.98 -1.57 4.53
N GLU A 318 -14.21 -2.45 5.15
CA GLU A 318 -13.19 -2.08 6.14
C GLU A 318 -12.00 -1.38 5.51
N ILE A 319 -11.54 -1.90 4.36
CA ILE A 319 -10.44 -1.29 3.60
C ILE A 319 -10.87 0.08 3.08
N LEU A 320 -12.12 0.20 2.60
CA LEU A 320 -12.70 1.48 2.18
C LEU A 320 -12.76 2.48 3.33
N ASP A 321 -13.17 2.06 4.53
CA ASP A 321 -13.21 2.93 5.71
C ASP A 321 -11.84 3.43 6.14
N ILE A 322 -10.82 2.57 6.05
CA ILE A 322 -9.43 2.97 6.32
C ILE A 322 -8.95 3.96 5.25
N GLY A 323 -9.29 3.70 3.98
CA GLY A 323 -8.98 4.62 2.88
C GLY A 323 -9.63 6.00 3.04
N LEU A 324 -10.79 6.09 3.69
CA LEU A 324 -11.44 7.38 3.97
C LEU A 324 -10.63 8.26 4.91
N ASP A 325 -9.77 7.67 5.73
CA ASP A 325 -8.93 8.40 6.67
C ASP A 325 -7.60 8.87 6.04
N PHE A 326 -7.44 8.66 4.73
CA PHE A 326 -6.29 9.15 3.99
C PHE A 326 -6.17 10.67 4.09
N GLU A 327 -5.04 11.14 4.63
CA GLU A 327 -4.72 12.55 4.74
C GLU A 327 -4.36 13.13 3.37
N VAL A 328 -5.22 14.03 2.86
CA VAL A 328 -5.10 14.58 1.50
C VAL A 328 -3.98 15.64 1.38
N GLY A 329 -3.41 16.05 2.51
CA GLY A 329 -2.35 17.06 2.59
C GLY A 329 -2.85 18.50 2.36
N SER A 330 -1.92 19.43 2.16
CA SER A 330 -2.24 20.86 2.07
C SER A 330 -2.79 21.18 0.68
N LYS A 331 -4.02 21.70 0.62
CA LYS A 331 -4.72 21.95 -0.65
C LYS A 331 -4.84 20.68 -1.52
N GLY A 332 -4.84 19.50 -0.89
CA GLY A 332 -4.99 18.22 -1.56
C GLY A 332 -3.78 17.81 -2.39
N ASP A 333 -2.58 18.31 -2.11
CA ASP A 333 -1.35 18.00 -2.86
C ASP A 333 -1.05 16.50 -3.03
N ARG A 334 -1.61 15.65 -2.17
CA ARG A 334 -1.50 14.18 -2.27
C ARG A 334 -2.54 13.51 -3.17
N LEU A 335 -3.46 14.27 -3.77
CA LEU A 335 -4.46 13.78 -4.72
C LEU A 335 -4.12 14.22 -6.15
N SER A 336 -4.33 13.33 -7.11
CA SER A 336 -4.28 13.68 -8.54
C SER A 336 -5.40 14.66 -8.91
N GLY A 337 -5.27 15.33 -10.06
CA GLY A 337 -6.31 16.24 -10.58
C GLY A 337 -7.67 15.54 -10.72
N GLY A 338 -7.67 14.33 -11.30
CA GLY A 338 -8.87 13.51 -11.43
C GLY A 338 -9.46 13.11 -10.08
N GLN A 339 -8.64 12.70 -9.11
CA GLN A 339 -9.11 12.37 -7.75
C GLN A 339 -9.76 13.57 -7.04
N LYS A 340 -9.15 14.76 -7.13
CA LYS A 340 -9.76 16.00 -6.60
C LYS A 340 -11.13 16.26 -7.22
N GLN A 341 -11.24 16.05 -8.53
CA GLN A 341 -12.50 16.26 -9.24
C GLN A 341 -13.56 15.23 -8.83
N LYS A 342 -13.22 13.93 -8.74
CA LYS A 342 -14.10 12.88 -8.20
C LYS A 342 -14.61 13.23 -6.80
N VAL A 343 -13.71 13.70 -5.91
CA VAL A 343 -14.08 14.11 -4.53
C VAL A 343 -15.01 15.33 -4.55
N ALA A 344 -14.77 16.31 -5.41
CA ALA A 344 -15.63 17.49 -5.54
C ALA A 344 -17.03 17.12 -6.02
N ILE A 345 -17.15 16.22 -7.00
CA ILE A 345 -18.42 15.70 -7.50
C ILE A 345 -19.12 14.91 -6.38
N ALA A 346 -18.43 13.96 -5.74
CA ALA A 346 -18.99 13.17 -4.64
C ALA A 346 -19.52 14.06 -3.50
N ARG A 347 -18.77 15.10 -3.13
CA ARG A 347 -19.20 16.12 -2.15
C ARG A 347 -20.49 16.82 -2.58
N ALA A 348 -20.64 17.18 -3.85
CA ALA A 348 -21.85 17.80 -4.38
C ALA A 348 -23.04 16.83 -4.35
N LEU A 349 -22.82 15.56 -4.71
CA LEU A 349 -23.84 14.52 -4.68
C LEU A 349 -24.31 14.19 -3.26
N LEU A 350 -23.38 14.12 -2.29
CA LEU A 350 -23.68 13.86 -0.87
C LEU A 350 -24.47 15.00 -0.22
N LYS A 351 -24.28 16.25 -0.68
CA LYS A 351 -25.04 17.40 -0.17
C LYS A 351 -26.54 17.28 -0.52
N ASP A 352 -26.86 16.57 -1.59
CA ASP A 352 -28.22 16.34 -2.07
C ASP A 352 -29.04 17.64 -2.23
N THR A 353 -28.55 18.56 -3.07
CA THR A 353 -29.21 19.84 -3.36
C THR A 353 -30.17 19.74 -4.55
N PRO A 354 -31.24 20.56 -4.63
CA PRO A 354 -32.18 20.53 -5.75
C PRO A 354 -31.58 21.07 -7.06
N ILE A 355 -30.59 21.95 -6.96
CA ILE A 355 -29.86 22.53 -8.09
C ILE A 355 -28.40 22.13 -8.00
N LEU A 356 -27.85 21.61 -9.10
CA LEU A 356 -26.44 21.25 -9.27
C LEU A 356 -25.83 22.07 -10.41
N ILE A 357 -24.76 22.80 -10.11
CA ILE A 357 -24.00 23.56 -11.12
C ILE A 357 -22.67 22.84 -11.33
N MET A 358 -22.37 22.50 -12.59
CA MET A 358 -21.19 21.75 -13.00
C MET A 358 -20.40 22.56 -14.03
N ASP A 359 -19.32 23.18 -13.58
CA ASP A 359 -18.41 23.91 -14.46
C ASP A 359 -17.25 22.98 -14.87
N GLU A 360 -17.29 22.48 -16.10
CA GLU A 360 -16.30 21.50 -16.62
C GLU A 360 -16.03 20.34 -15.67
N ALA A 361 -17.05 19.89 -14.92
CA ALA A 361 -16.86 19.07 -13.73
C ALA A 361 -16.27 17.68 -14.00
N THR A 362 -16.12 17.26 -15.25
CA THR A 362 -15.57 15.96 -15.65
C THR A 362 -14.28 16.06 -16.48
N SER A 363 -13.75 17.27 -16.72
CA SER A 363 -12.67 17.51 -17.68
C SER A 363 -11.33 16.83 -17.36
N SER A 364 -11.02 16.56 -16.09
CA SER A 364 -9.79 15.91 -15.63
C SER A 364 -9.99 14.42 -15.32
N LEU A 365 -11.14 13.85 -15.67
CA LEU A 365 -11.46 12.43 -15.46
C LEU A 365 -11.17 11.60 -16.71
N ASP A 366 -10.86 10.32 -16.52
CA ASP A 366 -10.77 9.34 -17.61
C ASP A 366 -12.16 9.03 -18.22
N ASN A 367 -12.19 8.53 -19.45
CA ASN A 367 -13.43 8.26 -20.19
C ASN A 367 -14.41 7.36 -19.44
N THR A 368 -13.93 6.37 -18.68
CA THR A 368 -14.77 5.44 -17.92
C THR A 368 -15.44 6.16 -16.75
N SER A 369 -14.69 6.96 -16.00
CA SER A 369 -15.23 7.79 -14.92
C SER A 369 -16.22 8.83 -15.44
N GLN A 370 -15.93 9.48 -16.57
CA GLN A 370 -16.84 10.43 -17.21
C GLN A 370 -18.17 9.79 -17.59
N ALA A 371 -18.13 8.64 -18.28
CA ALA A 371 -19.32 7.91 -18.70
C ALA A 371 -20.16 7.45 -17.50
N ARG A 372 -19.52 7.04 -16.40
CA ARG A 372 -20.20 6.66 -15.17
C ARG A 372 -20.98 7.83 -14.56
N ILE A 373 -20.35 8.99 -14.45
CA ILE A 373 -21.00 10.20 -13.91
C ILE A 373 -22.13 10.65 -14.83
N GLN A 374 -21.91 10.65 -16.15
CA GLN A 374 -22.94 11.00 -17.12
C GLN A 374 -24.19 10.10 -16.97
N LYS A 375 -23.99 8.78 -16.93
CA LYS A 375 -25.07 7.82 -16.71
C LYS A 375 -25.80 8.05 -15.39
N LEU A 376 -25.08 8.40 -14.33
CA LEU A 376 -25.67 8.72 -13.02
C LEU A 376 -26.59 9.94 -13.13
N LEU A 377 -26.15 11.01 -13.80
CA LEU A 377 -26.94 12.22 -14.03
C LEU A 377 -28.22 11.92 -14.81
N GLU A 378 -28.11 11.14 -15.89
CA GLU A 378 -29.24 10.77 -16.75
C GLU A 378 -30.26 9.83 -16.08
N THR A 379 -29.80 8.93 -15.22
CA THR A 379 -30.67 7.89 -14.64
C THR A 379 -31.22 8.27 -13.29
N ARG A 380 -30.38 8.73 -12.36
CA ARG A 380 -30.77 8.97 -10.96
C ARG A 380 -31.31 10.38 -10.73
N TYR A 381 -30.75 11.35 -11.43
CA TYR A 381 -31.02 12.77 -11.17
C TYR A 381 -31.99 13.41 -12.15
N ARG A 382 -32.16 12.85 -13.35
CA ARG A 382 -33.18 13.30 -14.30
C ARG A 382 -34.58 13.25 -13.68
N GLY A 383 -35.33 14.34 -13.84
CA GLY A 383 -36.66 14.50 -13.27
C GLY A 383 -36.71 14.89 -11.78
N ASN A 384 -35.60 14.77 -11.04
CA ASN A 384 -35.54 15.03 -9.60
C ASN A 384 -34.63 16.22 -9.22
N LYS A 385 -33.74 16.65 -10.12
CA LYS A 385 -32.82 17.79 -9.90
C LYS A 385 -32.71 18.66 -11.14
N THR A 386 -32.43 19.95 -10.92
CA THR A 386 -32.02 20.87 -11.98
C THR A 386 -30.50 20.83 -12.10
N ILE A 387 -30.01 20.44 -13.27
CA ILE A 387 -28.57 20.38 -13.56
C ILE A 387 -28.23 21.48 -14.57
N ILE A 388 -27.28 22.34 -14.22
CA ILE A 388 -26.73 23.36 -15.11
C ILE A 388 -25.26 23.00 -15.33
N ALA A 389 -24.90 22.63 -16.56
CA ALA A 389 -23.53 22.20 -16.87
C ALA A 389 -22.91 23.06 -17.96
N VAL A 390 -21.63 23.37 -17.79
CA VAL A 390 -20.75 23.90 -18.85
C VAL A 390 -20.03 22.71 -19.47
N ILE A 391 -20.28 22.46 -20.76
CA ILE A 391 -19.74 21.31 -21.48
C ILE A 391 -18.71 21.76 -22.54
N HIS A 392 -17.57 21.08 -22.57
CA HIS A 392 -16.52 21.24 -23.60
C HIS A 392 -16.46 20.05 -24.55
N ARG A 393 -17.24 19.01 -24.22
CA ARG A 393 -17.44 17.78 -24.98
C ARG A 393 -18.83 17.81 -25.60
N LEU A 394 -18.91 18.23 -26.86
CA LEU A 394 -20.18 18.40 -27.57
C LEU A 394 -20.92 17.08 -27.82
N ASP A 395 -20.22 15.94 -27.76
CA ASP A 395 -20.83 14.61 -27.78
C ASP A 395 -21.78 14.35 -26.60
N LEU A 396 -21.65 15.12 -25.51
CA LEU A 396 -22.56 15.07 -24.37
C LEU A 396 -23.80 15.96 -24.55
N ALA A 397 -23.81 16.89 -25.50
CA ALA A 397 -24.91 17.84 -25.68
C ALA A 397 -26.30 17.18 -25.86
N PRO A 398 -26.45 16.04 -26.57
CA PRO A 398 -27.74 15.35 -26.70
C PRO A 398 -28.34 14.87 -25.38
N SER A 399 -27.54 14.73 -24.32
CA SER A 399 -28.03 14.25 -23.02
C SER A 399 -28.80 15.31 -22.21
N TYR A 400 -28.71 16.59 -22.61
CA TYR A 400 -29.31 17.72 -21.90
C TYR A 400 -30.67 18.11 -22.48
N ASP A 401 -31.62 18.47 -21.60
CA ASP A 401 -32.97 18.84 -22.02
C ASP A 401 -33.02 20.19 -22.78
N ARG A 402 -32.09 21.09 -22.48
CA ARG A 402 -31.96 22.44 -23.06
C ARG A 402 -30.49 22.81 -23.17
N ILE A 403 -30.12 23.40 -24.31
CA ILE A 403 -28.78 23.91 -24.60
C ILE A 403 -28.87 25.42 -24.75
N PHE A 404 -27.90 26.12 -24.17
CA PHE A 404 -27.74 27.58 -24.24
C PHE A 404 -26.36 27.89 -24.81
N VAL A 405 -26.30 28.60 -25.94
CA VAL A 405 -25.06 28.98 -26.61
C VAL A 405 -24.72 30.42 -26.27
N LEU A 406 -23.58 30.62 -25.62
CA LEU A 406 -23.05 31.93 -25.27
C LEU A 406 -21.95 32.34 -26.26
N LYS A 407 -22.00 33.58 -26.74
CA LYS A 407 -20.95 34.19 -27.56
C LYS A 407 -20.69 35.61 -27.06
N ALA A 408 -19.44 35.92 -26.73
CA ALA A 408 -19.02 37.22 -26.20
C ALA A 408 -19.91 37.72 -25.03
N GLY A 409 -20.24 36.81 -24.10
CA GLY A 409 -21.06 37.13 -22.92
C GLY A 409 -22.57 37.30 -23.20
N SER A 410 -23.03 37.06 -24.43
CA SER A 410 -24.45 37.14 -24.81
C SER A 410 -25.01 35.77 -25.19
N LEU A 411 -26.25 35.49 -24.81
CA LEU A 411 -27.00 34.31 -25.27
C LEU A 411 -27.40 34.51 -26.74
N VAL A 412 -26.84 33.71 -27.63
CA VAL A 412 -27.07 33.82 -29.08
C VAL A 412 -28.06 32.78 -29.60
N GLU A 413 -28.08 31.58 -29.00
CA GLU A 413 -28.99 30.49 -29.36
C GLU A 413 -29.42 29.73 -28.11
N GLN A 414 -30.64 29.19 -28.14
CA GLN A 414 -31.14 28.25 -27.13
C GLN A 414 -32.17 27.30 -27.75
N GLY A 415 -32.21 26.06 -27.28
CA GLY A 415 -33.15 25.05 -27.79
C GLY A 415 -32.80 23.66 -27.31
N THR A 416 -33.53 22.66 -27.80
CA THR A 416 -33.13 21.26 -27.72
C THR A 416 -32.00 20.97 -28.71
N TYR A 417 -31.31 19.84 -28.55
CA TYR A 417 -30.25 19.42 -29.49
C TYR A 417 -30.75 19.36 -30.94
N ASP A 418 -31.88 18.70 -31.18
CA ASP A 418 -32.42 18.52 -32.53
C ASP A 418 -32.85 19.85 -33.16
N GLU A 419 -33.47 20.75 -32.39
CA GLU A 419 -33.82 22.10 -32.85
C GLU A 419 -32.56 22.87 -33.28
N LEU A 420 -31.52 22.88 -32.45
CA LEU A 420 -30.28 23.62 -32.73
C LEU A 420 -29.51 23.03 -33.93
N MET A 421 -29.52 21.70 -34.09
CA MET A 421 -28.92 21.05 -35.25
C MET A 421 -29.68 21.36 -36.55
N ALA A 422 -31.02 21.43 -36.49
CA ALA A 422 -31.85 21.81 -37.63
C ALA A 422 -31.70 23.29 -38.01
N HIS A 423 -31.49 24.17 -37.04
CA HIS A 423 -31.28 25.61 -37.26
C HIS A 423 -29.97 25.94 -37.99
N GLN A 424 -28.99 25.03 -38.00
CA GLN A 424 -27.68 25.23 -38.63
C GLN A 424 -26.97 26.54 -38.19
N GLY A 425 -27.18 26.93 -36.93
CA GLY A 425 -26.61 28.13 -36.31
C GLY A 425 -25.19 27.93 -35.73
N ALA A 426 -24.82 28.80 -34.80
CA ALA A 426 -23.57 28.76 -34.05
C ALA A 426 -23.38 27.42 -33.32
N PHE A 427 -24.43 26.80 -32.77
CA PHE A 427 -24.30 25.48 -32.17
C PHE A 427 -23.88 24.42 -33.20
N TYR A 428 -24.54 24.39 -34.35
CA TYR A 428 -24.26 23.43 -35.42
C TYR A 428 -22.82 23.58 -35.95
N GLU A 429 -22.35 24.82 -36.15
CA GLU A 429 -20.98 25.09 -36.57
C GLU A 429 -19.93 24.65 -35.54
N LEU A 430 -20.25 24.70 -34.24
CA LEU A 430 -19.41 24.15 -33.18
C LEU A 430 -19.43 22.61 -33.22
N ALA A 431 -20.62 22.01 -33.34
CA ALA A 431 -20.81 20.56 -33.35
C ALA A 431 -20.16 19.87 -34.55
N ARG A 432 -20.07 20.53 -35.71
CA ARG A 432 -19.44 19.98 -36.92
C ARG A 432 -17.90 20.00 -36.90
N LYS A 433 -17.30 20.82 -36.03
CA LYS A 433 -15.84 20.98 -35.92
C LYS A 433 -15.20 20.01 -34.92
N HIS A 434 -16.02 19.44 -34.04
CA HIS A 434 -15.67 18.34 -33.15
C HIS A 434 -16.09 17.02 -33.77
#